data_AF-A0A6L7Y9H4-F1
#
_entry.id   AF-A0A6L7Y9H4-F1
#
_cell.length_a   1.000
_cell.length_b   1.000
_cell.length_c   1.000
_cell.angle_alpha   90.00
_cell.angle_beta   90.00
_cell.angle_gamma   90.00
#
_symmetry.space_group_name_H-M   'P 1'
#
loop_
_entity.id
_entity.type
_entity.pdbx_description
1 polymer ?
#
loop_
_entity_poly.entity_id
_entity_poly.type
_entity_poly.pdbx_seq_one_letter_code
_entity_poly.pdbx_strand_id
1 'polypeptide(L)'
;MAAFDTHEAFQRLTTSGMDEAPAEALVDIVGDVRRDLVTRGDLNAALELTVAQLTAEMHRALRVQGMWIVGTIVGLATIAALMVTTALMVLGVG
;
A
#
# COMPACT_ATOMS: atom_id res chain seq x y z
N MET A 1 -21.44 9.13 11.51
CA MET A 1 -21.82 9.73 10.21
C MET A 1 -23.28 9.35 10.00
N ALA A 2 -24.23 10.30 10.07
CA ALA A 2 -25.64 9.96 9.93
C ALA A 2 -25.93 9.49 8.49
N ALA A 3 -26.60 8.35 8.34
CA ALA A 3 -27.01 7.84 7.03
C ALA A 3 -27.99 8.82 6.38
N PHE A 4 -27.83 9.05 5.08
CA PHE A 4 -28.78 9.89 4.32
C PHE A 4 -30.03 9.07 4.07
N ASP A 5 -31.16 9.49 4.64
CA ASP A 5 -32.45 8.86 4.43
C ASP A 5 -33.14 9.51 3.21
N THR A 6 -33.17 8.77 2.11
CA THR A 6 -33.79 9.19 0.84
C THR A 6 -35.29 9.43 1.00
N HIS A 7 -35.97 8.71 1.91
CA HIS A 7 -37.40 8.87 2.15
C HIS A 7 -37.70 10.17 2.91
N GLU A 8 -36.90 10.50 3.92
CA GLU A 8 -37.02 11.78 4.64
C GLU A 8 -36.72 12.97 3.72
N ALA A 9 -35.69 12.87 2.88
CA ALA A 9 -35.34 13.91 1.92
C ALA A 9 -36.44 14.16 0.88
N PHE A 10 -37.03 13.08 0.33
CA PHE A 10 -38.15 13.17 -0.60
C PHE A 10 -39.37 13.83 0.04
N GLN A 11 -39.77 13.40 1.25
CA GLN A 11 -40.89 14.00 1.96
C GLN A 11 -40.66 15.50 2.22
N ARG A 12 -39.45 15.92 2.60
CA ARG A 12 -39.17 17.34 2.83
C ARG A 12 -39.28 18.18 1.56
N LEU A 13 -38.87 17.63 0.42
CA LEU A 13 -38.97 18.31 -0.88
C LEU A 13 -40.43 18.45 -1.30
N THR A 14 -41.22 17.38 -1.24
CA THR A 14 -42.65 17.44 -1.60
C THR A 14 -43.46 18.32 -0.65
N THR A 15 -43.17 18.26 0.66
CA THR A 15 -43.81 19.15 1.67
C THR A 15 -43.44 20.62 1.47
N SER A 16 -42.31 20.91 0.83
CA SER A 16 -41.91 22.28 0.47
C SER A 16 -42.61 22.84 -0.77
N GLY A 17 -43.51 22.05 -1.39
CA GLY A 17 -44.24 22.43 -2.60
C GLY A 17 -43.51 22.08 -3.89
N MET A 18 -42.48 21.22 -3.83
CA MET A 18 -41.84 20.66 -5.02
C MET A 18 -42.67 19.50 -5.56
N ASP A 19 -42.86 19.46 -6.88
CA ASP A 19 -43.53 18.32 -7.52
C ASP A 19 -42.77 17.01 -7.27
N GLU A 20 -43.50 15.89 -7.21
CA GLU A 20 -42.95 14.57 -6.86
C GLU A 20 -41.85 14.12 -7.83
N ALA A 21 -42.06 14.29 -9.14
CA ALA A 21 -41.09 13.88 -10.16
C ALA A 21 -39.71 14.57 -10.04
N PRO A 22 -39.62 15.91 -9.92
CA PRO A 22 -38.33 16.57 -9.69
C PRO A 22 -37.74 16.29 -8.29
N ALA A 23 -38.58 16.07 -7.27
CA ALA A 23 -38.11 15.69 -5.94
C ALA A 23 -37.43 14.31 -5.95
N GLU A 24 -38.02 13.33 -6.64
CA GLU A 24 -37.46 11.99 -6.81
C GLU A 24 -36.12 12.03 -7.55
N ALA A 25 -36.06 12.74 -8.68
CA ALA A 25 -34.84 12.89 -9.46
C ALA A 25 -33.69 13.54 -8.66
N LEU A 26 -33.99 14.53 -7.82
CA LEU A 26 -32.99 15.17 -6.96
C LEU A 26 -32.45 14.23 -5.88
N VAL A 27 -33.33 13.43 -5.27
CA VAL A 27 -32.93 12.46 -4.24
C VAL A 27 -32.05 11.36 -4.85
N ASP A 28 -32.40 10.89 -6.05
CA ASP A 28 -31.60 9.89 -6.78
C ASP A 28 -30.20 10.43 -7.15
N ILE A 29 -30.12 11.64 -7.73
CA ILE A 29 -28.83 12.27 -8.08
C ILE A 29 -27.95 12.43 -6.82
N VAL A 30 -28.53 12.86 -5.70
CA VAL A 30 -27.79 13.01 -4.43
C VAL A 30 -27.35 11.65 -3.87
N GLY A 31 -28.18 10.62 -4.03
CA GLY A 31 -27.85 9.25 -3.67
C GLY A 31 -26.66 8.70 -4.47
N ASP A 32 -26.67 8.90 -5.79
CA ASP A 32 -25.61 8.45 -6.69
C ASP A 32 -24.30 9.21 -6.46
N VAL A 33 -24.35 10.54 -6.31
CA VAL A 33 -23.15 11.34 -5.99
C VAL A 33 -22.53 10.91 -4.67
N ARG A 34 -23.33 10.51 -3.67
CA ARG A 34 -22.80 9.95 -2.41
C ARG A 34 -22.17 8.58 -2.55
N ARG A 35 -22.67 7.73 -3.43
CA ARG A 35 -22.07 6.41 -3.70
C ARG A 35 -20.70 6.53 -4.35
N ASP A 36 -20.51 7.53 -5.19
CA ASP A 36 -19.26 7.74 -5.93
C ASP A 36 -18.22 8.57 -5.14
N LEU A 37 -18.62 9.18 -4.02
CA LEU A 37 -17.72 9.85 -3.10
C LEU A 37 -16.95 8.82 -2.28
N VAL A 38 -15.76 8.46 -2.77
CA VAL A 38 -14.71 7.76 -2.00
C VAL A 38 -14.62 8.41 -0.63
N THR A 39 -15.03 7.68 0.42
CA THR A 39 -15.04 8.25 1.75
C THR A 39 -13.61 8.37 2.26
N ARG A 40 -13.35 9.30 3.19
CA ARG A 40 -12.03 9.39 3.84
C ARG A 40 -11.64 8.07 4.50
N GLY A 41 -12.61 7.25 4.91
CA GLY A 41 -12.38 5.91 5.44
C GLY A 41 -11.83 4.95 4.40
N ASP A 42 -12.40 4.94 3.20
CA ASP A 42 -11.94 4.09 2.09
C ASP A 42 -10.54 4.49 1.62
N LEU A 43 -10.27 5.80 1.57
CA LEU A 43 -8.95 6.31 1.23
C LEU A 43 -7.90 5.94 2.30
N ASN A 44 -8.26 6.03 3.59
CA ASN A 44 -7.35 5.67 4.68
C ASN A 44 -7.09 4.16 4.73
N ALA A 45 -8.11 3.34 4.48
CA ALA A 45 -7.96 1.89 4.36
C ALA A 45 -7.05 1.51 3.18
N ALA A 46 -7.22 2.14 2.02
CA ALA A 46 -6.34 1.94 0.87
C ALA A 46 -4.90 2.39 1.18
N LEU A 47 -4.72 3.49 1.92
CA LEU A 47 -3.41 3.98 2.32
C LEU A 47 -2.69 3.02 3.28
N GLU A 48 -3.38 2.53 4.30
CA GLU A 48 -2.84 1.56 5.26
C GLU A 48 -2.42 0.25 4.55
N LEU A 49 -3.25 -0.23 3.62
CA LEU A 49 -2.97 -1.43 2.86
C LEU A 49 -1.74 -1.24 1.94
N THR A 50 -1.62 -0.07 1.32
CA THR A 50 -0.47 0.29 0.47
C THR A 50 0.81 0.42 1.29
N VAL A 51 0.75 1.08 2.46
CA VAL A 51 1.91 1.21 3.37
C VAL A 51 2.35 -0.14 3.91
N ALA A 52 1.41 -1.03 4.25
CA ALA A 52 1.72 -2.39 4.70
C ALA A 52 2.40 -3.22 3.61
N GLN A 53 1.93 -3.11 2.35
CA GLN A 53 2.56 -3.77 1.21
C GLN A 53 3.97 -3.23 0.94
N LEU A 54 4.14 -1.91 0.92
CA LEU A 54 5.46 -1.28 0.74
C LEU A 54 6.45 -1.71 1.84
N THR A 55 5.98 -1.76 3.09
CA THR A 55 6.81 -2.17 4.24
C THR A 55 7.23 -3.63 4.13
N ALA A 56 6.33 -4.51 3.68
CA ALA A 56 6.63 -5.93 3.47
C ALA A 56 7.62 -6.15 2.32
N GLU A 57 7.49 -5.40 1.22
CA GLU A 57 8.42 -5.44 0.10
C GLU A 57 9.80 -4.88 0.48
N MET A 58 9.87 -3.77 1.22
CA MET A 58 11.13 -3.26 1.75
C MET A 58 11.84 -4.28 2.65
N HIS A 59 11.11 -4.96 3.53
CA HIS A 59 11.71 -6.00 4.39
C HIS A 59 12.22 -7.21 3.60
N ARG A 60 11.56 -7.57 2.49
CA ARG A 60 12.05 -8.63 1.59
C ARG A 60 13.28 -8.16 0.83
N ALA A 61 13.25 -6.95 0.29
CA ALA A 61 14.37 -6.38 -0.45
C ALA A 61 15.63 -6.26 0.43
N LEU A 62 15.48 -5.78 1.67
CA LEU A 62 16.58 -5.67 2.64
C LEU A 62 17.14 -7.05 3.03
N ARG A 63 16.30 -8.07 3.20
CA ARG A 63 16.75 -9.44 3.48
C ARG A 63 17.56 -10.02 2.33
N VAL A 64 17.06 -9.84 1.10
CA VAL A 64 17.74 -10.35 -0.10
C VAL A 64 19.06 -9.62 -0.31
N GLN A 65 19.08 -8.28 -0.24
CA GLN A 65 20.31 -7.50 -0.36
C GLN A 65 21.32 -7.83 0.74
N GLY A 66 20.88 -7.96 1.99
CA GLY A 66 21.75 -8.34 3.10
C GLY A 66 22.41 -9.71 2.89
N MET A 67 21.66 -10.68 2.38
CA MET A 67 22.18 -12.01 2.07
C MET A 67 23.25 -11.97 0.96
N TRP A 68 23.03 -11.18 -0.10
CA TRP A 68 24.03 -11.00 -1.16
C TRP A 68 25.29 -10.28 -0.66
N ILE A 69 25.15 -9.23 0.15
CA ILE A 69 26.30 -8.51 0.71
C ILE A 69 27.16 -9.43 1.59
N VAL A 70 26.53 -10.16 2.52
CA VAL A 70 27.24 -11.11 3.39
C VAL A 70 27.93 -12.20 2.56
N GLY A 71 27.22 -12.77 1.58
CA GLY A 71 27.81 -13.78 0.67
C GLY A 71 29.01 -13.26 -0.11
N THR A 72 28.97 -11.99 -0.55
CA THR A 72 30.07 -11.37 -1.31
C THR A 72 31.30 -11.12 -0.43
N ILE A 73 31.09 -10.63 0.80
CA ILE A 73 32.18 -10.41 1.77
C ILE A 73 32.86 -11.73 2.13
N VAL A 74 32.08 -12.77 2.44
CA VAL A 74 32.61 -14.09 2.77
C VAL A 74 33.32 -14.71 1.57
N GLY A 75 32.76 -14.59 0.37
CA GLY A 75 33.40 -15.05 -0.87
C GLY A 75 34.76 -14.38 -1.11
N LEU A 76 34.83 -13.05 -1.00
CA LEU A 76 36.08 -12.30 -1.16
C LEU A 76 37.12 -12.67 -0.10
N ALA A 77 36.71 -12.81 1.16
CA ALA A 77 37.60 -13.22 2.25
C ALA A 77 38.20 -14.63 2.00
N THR A 78 37.40 -15.53 1.45
CA THR A 78 37.83 -16.90 1.12
C THR A 78 38.84 -16.91 -0.03
N ILE A 79 38.59 -16.12 -1.08
CA ILE A 79 39.52 -15.97 -2.21
C ILE A 79 40.84 -15.35 -1.74
N ALA A 80 40.80 -14.31 -0.90
CA ALA A 80 42.00 -13.69 -0.34
C ALA A 80 42.81 -14.68 0.51
N ALA A 81 42.14 -15.48 1.35
CA ALA A 81 42.80 -16.51 2.14
C ALA A 81 43.47 -17.58 1.27
N LEU A 82 42.81 -18.03 0.20
CA LEU A 82 43.40 -18.98 -0.76
C LEU A 82 44.64 -18.41 -1.44
N MET A 83 44.60 -17.16 -1.89
CA MET A 83 45.76 -16.51 -2.53
C MET A 83 46.96 -16.41 -1.59
N VAL A 84 46.75 -16.03 -0.32
CA VAL A 84 47.81 -15.97 0.70
C VAL A 84 48.40 -17.36 0.95
N THR A 85 47.55 -18.38 1.03
CA THR A 85 48.01 -19.76 1.27
C THR A 85 48.83 -20.29 0.09
N THR A 86 48.40 -20.02 -1.15
CA THR A 86 49.18 -20.36 -2.34
C THR A 86 50.50 -19.61 -2.43
N ALA A 87 50.52 -18.32 -2.05
CA ALA A 87 51.75 -17.54 -2.04
C ALA A 87 52.76 -18.08 -1.02
N LEU A 88 52.31 -18.49 0.16
CA LEU A 88 53.16 -19.11 1.18
C LEU A 88 53.74 -20.47 0.72
N MET A 89 52.93 -21.32 0.07
CA MET A 89 53.41 -22.57 -0.51
C MET A 89 54.46 -22.36 -1.61
N VAL A 90 54.26 -21.37 -2.49
CA VAL A 90 55.19 -21.07 -3.59
C VAL A 90 56.51 -20.50 -3.07
N LEU A 91 56.48 -19.73 -1.98
CA LEU A 91 57.67 -19.13 -1.36
C LEU A 91 58.45 -20.12 -0.46
N GLY A 92 57.99 -21.36 -0.31
CA GLY A 92 58.72 -22.40 0.44
C GLY A 92 58.85 -22.11 1.94
N VAL A 93 57.96 -21.28 2.50
CA VAL A 93 57.88 -21.06 3.95
C VAL A 93 56.89 -22.09 4.51
N GLY A 94 57.40 -23.29 4.76
CA GLY A 94 56.71 -24.42 5.38
C GLY A 94 57.63 -25.13 6.35
#